data_AF-A0A645IE25-F1
#
_entry.id   AF-A0A645IE25-F1
#
_cell.length_a   1.000
_cell.length_b   1.000
_cell.length_c   1.000
_cell.angle_alpha   90.00
_cell.angle_beta   90.00
_cell.angle_gamma   90.00
#
_symmetry.space_group_name_H-M   'P 1'
#
loop_
_entity.id
_entity.type
_entity.pdbx_description
1 polymer ?
#
loop_
_entity_poly.entity_id
_entity_poly.type
_entity_poly.pdbx_seq_one_letter_code
_entity_poly.pdbx_strand_id
1 'polypeptide(L)'
;MAVIVQNGQTQQLGLLRLRGSDQGTIDGWRELPLNTAAGQIVAFGDVAFLSSGKMMVLGASERDAQLSVYSFDVDAAQVTSQGPLRDVDVVALTAMPLDGTVAAAVVTSTRLALRYEAQYRWEELLGDVSDAAYPS
;
A
#
# COMPACT_ATOMS: atom_id res chain seq x y z
N MET A 1 -1.14 3.76 -13.33
CA MET A 1 -1.41 2.61 -12.44
C MET A 1 -0.19 2.41 -11.57
N ALA A 2 -0.37 2.19 -10.26
CA ALA A 2 0.73 1.78 -9.40
C ALA A 2 0.80 0.26 -9.36
N VAL A 3 2.01 -0.30 -9.42
CA VAL A 3 2.21 -1.75 -9.39
C VAL A 3 3.48 -2.08 -8.62
N ILE A 4 3.50 -3.29 -8.04
CA ILE A 4 4.68 -3.91 -7.49
C ILE A 4 5.18 -4.94 -8.51
N VAL A 5 6.44 -4.83 -8.91
CA VAL A 5 7.08 -5.74 -9.87
C VAL A 5 8.14 -6.55 -9.15
N GLN A 6 8.15 -7.86 -9.38
CA GLN A 6 9.22 -8.75 -8.95
C GLN A 6 10.25 -8.88 -10.09
N ASN A 7 11.50 -8.49 -9.85
CA ASN A 7 12.61 -8.67 -10.78
C ASN A 7 13.70 -9.55 -10.15
N GLY A 8 13.62 -10.85 -10.39
CA GLY A 8 14.47 -11.82 -9.67
C GLY A 8 14.12 -11.83 -8.18
N GLN A 9 15.06 -11.48 -7.32
CA GLN A 9 14.83 -11.39 -5.86
C GLN A 9 14.41 -10.01 -5.36
N THR A 10 14.45 -8.97 -6.21
CA THR A 10 14.09 -7.62 -5.81
C THR A 10 12.63 -7.31 -6.14
N GLN A 11 11.99 -6.58 -5.24
CA GLN A 11 10.67 -5.99 -5.47
C GLN A 11 10.83 -4.50 -5.72
N GLN A 12 10.07 -3.98 -6.67
CA GLN A 12 10.08 -2.56 -7.02
C GLN A 12 8.65 -2.06 -7.09
N LEU A 13 8.37 -0.96 -6.38
CA LEU A 13 7.16 -0.19 -6.58
C LEU A 13 7.38 0.79 -7.73
N GLY A 14 6.37 0.95 -8.60
CA GLY A 14 6.44 1.97 -9.63
C GLY A 14 5.09 2.26 -10.27
N LEU A 15 5.11 3.24 -11.18
CA LEU A 15 3.97 3.60 -11.99
C LEU A 15 4.12 3.09 -13.41
N LEU A 16 3.01 2.64 -13.96
CA LEU A 16 2.83 2.32 -15.37
C LEU A 16 1.76 3.24 -15.98
N ARG A 17 1.98 3.61 -17.24
CA ARG A 17 1.03 4.34 -18.06
C ARG A 17 0.19 3.35 -18.86
N LEU A 18 -1.13 3.47 -18.73
CA LEU A 18 -2.09 2.77 -19.59
C LEU A 18 -2.53 3.73 -20.71
N ARG A 19 -2.44 3.28 -21.96
CA ARG A 19 -2.84 4.04 -23.16
C ARG A 19 -3.71 3.18 -24.07
N GLY A 20 -4.53 3.83 -24.89
CA GLY A 20 -5.30 3.18 -25.96
C GLY A 20 -6.81 3.20 -25.70
N SER A 21 -7.58 3.40 -26.77
CA SER A 21 -9.05 3.31 -26.78
C SER A 21 -9.54 1.89 -27.10
N ASP A 22 -8.85 1.19 -28.01
CA ASP A 22 -9.33 -0.10 -28.57
C ASP A 22 -8.39 -1.28 -28.28
N GLN A 23 -7.08 -1.04 -28.15
CA GLN A 23 -6.09 -2.00 -27.67
C GLN A 23 -5.26 -1.35 -26.55
N GLY A 24 -5.44 -1.85 -25.32
CA GLY A 24 -4.74 -1.34 -24.15
C GLY A 24 -3.25 -1.62 -24.22
N THR A 25 -2.44 -0.57 -24.22
CA THR A 25 -0.97 -0.65 -24.11
C THR A 25 -0.55 -0.20 -22.72
N ILE A 26 0.27 -1.01 -22.05
CA ILE A 26 0.88 -0.68 -20.76
C ILE A 26 2.37 -0.40 -21.01
N ASP A 27 2.82 0.82 -20.69
CA ASP A 27 4.20 1.25 -20.89
C ASP A 27 4.64 2.29 -19.85
N GLY A 28 5.80 2.92 -20.07
CA GLY A 28 6.22 4.09 -19.29
C GLY A 28 6.51 3.77 -17.82
N TRP A 29 7.17 2.65 -17.56
CA TRP A 29 7.64 2.28 -16.23
C TRP A 29 8.45 3.41 -15.59
N ARG A 30 8.04 3.79 -14.39
CA ARG A 30 8.75 4.72 -13.52
C ARG A 30 8.79 4.15 -12.12
N GLU A 31 9.97 3.73 -11.68
CA GLU A 31 10.20 3.28 -10.32
C GLU A 31 9.94 4.42 -9.32
N LEU A 32 9.41 4.06 -8.15
CA LEU A 32 9.12 4.95 -7.03
C LEU A 32 9.91 4.47 -5.79
N PRO A 33 11.14 4.97 -5.57
CA PRO A 33 11.88 4.66 -4.36
C PRO A 33 11.23 5.34 -3.16
N LEU A 34 10.79 4.56 -2.17
CA LEU A 34 10.18 5.09 -0.95
C LEU A 34 11.21 5.13 0.17
N ASN A 35 11.55 6.34 0.61
CA ASN A 35 12.50 6.57 1.68
C ASN A 35 11.78 6.99 2.95
N THR A 36 12.07 6.32 4.06
CA THR A 36 11.53 6.64 5.39
C THR A 36 12.66 7.01 6.34
N ALA A 37 12.32 7.48 7.54
CA ALA A 37 13.31 7.66 8.60
C ALA A 37 14.01 6.34 9.01
N ALA A 38 13.36 5.19 8.80
CA ALA A 38 13.92 3.87 9.06
C ALA A 38 14.78 3.33 7.90
N GLY A 39 14.88 4.05 6.78
CA GLY A 39 15.59 3.61 5.57
C GLY A 39 14.64 3.42 4.39
N GLN A 40 15.18 2.89 3.29
CA GLN A 40 14.41 2.61 2.08
C GLN A 40 13.48 1.41 2.31
N ILE A 41 12.27 1.49 1.76
CA ILE A 41 11.36 0.34 1.66
C ILE A 41 11.84 -0.55 0.51
N VAL A 42 12.10 -1.82 0.80
CA VAL A 42 12.73 -2.78 -0.13
C VAL A 42 11.93 -4.05 -0.34
N ALA A 43 10.93 -4.30 0.49
CA ALA A 43 9.93 -5.33 0.26
C ALA A 43 8.54 -4.69 0.25
N PHE A 44 7.67 -5.18 -0.62
CA PHE A 44 6.36 -4.64 -0.90
C PHE A 44 5.34 -5.78 -0.94
N GLY A 45 4.27 -5.64 -0.17
CA GLY A 45 3.17 -6.60 -0.15
C GLY A 45 2.02 -6.20 -1.08
N ASP A 46 1.61 -4.93 -1.02
CA ASP A 46 0.42 -4.45 -1.73
C ASP A 46 0.41 -2.92 -1.84
N VAL A 47 -0.38 -2.35 -2.76
CA VAL A 47 -0.49 -0.90 -3.00
C VAL A 47 -1.93 -0.48 -3.35
N ALA A 48 -2.40 0.60 -2.73
CA ALA A 48 -3.75 1.13 -2.93
C ALA A 48 -3.74 2.66 -3.13
N PHE A 49 -4.73 3.19 -3.86
CA PHE A 49 -4.90 4.63 -4.05
C PHE A 49 -5.75 5.22 -2.92
N LEU A 50 -5.26 6.30 -2.31
CA LEU A 50 -6.03 7.13 -1.36
C LEU A 50 -6.70 8.33 -2.04
N SER A 51 -6.11 8.82 -3.11
CA SER A 51 -6.63 9.89 -3.95
C SER A 51 -5.86 9.91 -5.28
N SER A 52 -6.12 10.89 -6.14
CA SER A 52 -5.33 11.10 -7.37
C SER A 52 -3.85 11.44 -7.10
N GLY A 53 -3.54 11.98 -5.92
CA GLY A 53 -2.19 12.43 -5.57
C GLY A 53 -1.50 11.61 -4.47
N LYS A 54 -2.23 10.71 -3.80
CA LYS A 54 -1.74 9.99 -2.63
C LYS A 54 -2.07 8.51 -2.70
N MET A 55 -1.14 7.70 -2.22
CA MET A 55 -1.25 6.24 -2.18
C MET A 55 -0.93 5.72 -0.79
N MET A 56 -1.29 4.46 -0.56
CA MET A 56 -0.81 3.64 0.54
C MET A 56 -0.11 2.41 0.00
N VAL A 57 0.89 1.95 0.73
CA VAL A 57 1.63 0.74 0.42
C VAL A 57 1.82 -0.07 1.70
N LEU A 58 1.76 -1.38 1.55
CA LEU A 58 2.26 -2.31 2.53
C LEU A 58 3.72 -2.62 2.18
N GLY A 59 4.66 -2.29 3.06
CA GLY A 59 6.08 -2.47 2.78
C GLY A 59 6.93 -2.67 4.02
N ALA A 60 8.14 -3.19 3.83
CA ALA A 60 9.14 -3.37 4.87
C ALA A 60 10.44 -2.66 4.49
N SER A 61 11.11 -2.09 5.49
CA SER A 61 12.34 -1.32 5.30
C SER A 61 13.58 -2.20 5.43
N GLU A 62 14.72 -1.73 4.93
CA GLU A 62 16.00 -2.43 5.10
C GLU A 62 16.38 -2.70 6.56
N ARG A 63 15.84 -1.90 7.50
CA ARG A 63 16.14 -1.98 8.94
C ARG A 63 15.05 -2.68 9.75
N ASP A 64 13.91 -2.98 9.14
CA ASP A 64 12.78 -3.66 9.78
C ASP A 64 12.03 -4.47 8.73
N ALA A 65 12.16 -5.80 8.85
CA ALA A 65 11.61 -6.76 7.89
C ALA A 65 10.09 -6.96 8.04
N GLN A 66 9.46 -6.42 9.08
CA GLN A 66 8.02 -6.53 9.25
C GLN A 66 7.29 -5.59 8.28
N LEU A 67 6.35 -6.13 7.50
CA LEU A 67 5.47 -5.32 6.66
C LEU A 67 4.65 -4.36 7.52
N SER A 68 4.68 -3.08 7.15
CA SER A 68 3.94 -1.98 7.77
C SER A 68 3.23 -1.16 6.69
N VAL A 69 2.20 -0.41 7.09
CA VAL A 69 1.48 0.47 6.16
C VAL A 69 2.11 1.86 6.15
N TYR A 70 2.38 2.38 4.95
CA TYR A 70 2.86 3.73 4.71
C TYR A 70 1.92 4.45 3.76
N SER A 71 1.70 5.74 3.96
CA SER A 71 1.11 6.61 2.95
C SER A 71 2.21 7.44 2.30
N PHE A 72 2.04 7.76 1.02
CA PHE A 72 3.02 8.51 0.26
C PHE A 72 2.39 9.29 -0.89
N ASP A 73 3.05 10.37 -1.30
CA ASP A 73 2.67 11.14 -2.48
C ASP A 73 3.02 10.38 -3.77
N VAL A 74 2.29 10.60 -4.86
CA VAL A 74 2.47 9.87 -6.14
C VAL A 74 3.86 10.03 -6.78
N ASP A 75 4.62 11.03 -6.37
CA ASP A 75 6.00 11.29 -6.74
C ASP A 75 7.03 10.83 -5.68
N ALA A 76 6.56 10.19 -4.60
CA ALA A 76 7.32 9.75 -3.45
C ALA A 76 8.04 10.88 -2.66
N ALA A 77 7.60 12.13 -2.80
CA ALA A 77 8.22 13.26 -2.11
C ALA A 77 8.05 13.18 -0.58
N GLN A 78 6.91 12.71 -0.11
CA GLN A 78 6.66 12.41 1.30
C GLN A 78 6.23 10.97 1.50
N VAL A 79 6.78 10.32 2.53
CA VAL A 79 6.42 8.97 2.96
C VAL A 79 6.21 8.99 4.47
N THR A 80 5.02 8.58 4.92
CA THR A 80 4.60 8.67 6.32
C THR A 80 4.09 7.32 6.78
N SER A 81 4.66 6.79 7.86
CA SER A 81 4.15 5.58 8.50
C SER A 81 2.70 5.77 8.99
N GLN A 82 1.88 4.75 8.80
CA GLN A 82 0.47 4.72 9.21
C GLN A 82 0.22 3.73 10.35
N GLY A 83 1.30 3.23 10.97
CA GLY A 83 1.24 2.30 12.09
C GLY A 83 1.00 2.98 13.47
N PRO A 84 0.92 2.19 14.56
CA PRO A 84 1.37 0.81 14.61
C PRO A 84 0.33 -0.23 14.19
N LEU A 85 0.79 -1.20 13.40
CA LEU A 85 0.20 -2.54 13.24
C LEU A 85 1.14 -3.53 13.94
N ARG A 86 1.36 -3.35 15.26
CA ARG A 86 2.32 -4.20 15.98
C ARG A 86 1.76 -5.61 16.15
N ASP A 87 2.65 -6.60 16.03
CA ASP A 87 2.38 -8.03 16.26
C ASP A 87 1.35 -8.68 15.33
N VAL A 88 1.08 -8.08 14.18
CA VAL A 88 0.28 -8.70 13.11
C VAL A 88 1.07 -8.76 11.81
N ASP A 89 0.90 -9.87 11.10
CA ASP A 89 1.47 -10.08 9.77
C ASP A 89 0.39 -9.77 8.74
N VAL A 90 0.60 -8.68 7.98
CA VAL A 90 -0.39 -8.15 7.04
C VAL A 90 -0.09 -8.68 5.65
N VAL A 91 -1.12 -9.12 4.93
CA VAL A 91 -1.00 -9.76 3.62
C VAL A 91 -1.73 -9.04 2.49
N ALA A 92 -2.68 -8.15 2.81
CA ALA A 92 -3.42 -7.38 1.81
C ALA A 92 -3.78 -5.99 2.33
N LEU A 93 -3.88 -5.03 1.42
CA LEU A 93 -4.21 -3.64 1.68
C LEU A 93 -5.28 -3.16 0.69
N THR A 94 -6.34 -2.58 1.20
CA THR A 94 -7.37 -1.94 0.39
C THR A 94 -7.62 -0.52 0.88
N ALA A 95 -7.96 0.36 -0.05
CA ALA A 95 -8.35 1.72 0.30
C ALA A 95 -9.39 2.26 -0.69
N MET A 96 -10.21 3.18 -0.19
CA MET A 96 -11.20 3.90 -0.97
C MET A 96 -10.82 5.37 -1.04
N PRO A 97 -10.70 5.94 -2.25
CA PRO A 97 -10.52 7.37 -2.41
C PRO A 97 -11.74 8.14 -1.90
N LEU A 98 -11.60 8.78 -0.74
CA LEU A 98 -12.60 9.67 -0.15
C LEU A 98 -12.00 11.06 0.05
N ASP A 99 -12.74 12.09 -0.34
CA ASP A 99 -12.30 13.47 -0.14
C ASP A 99 -12.17 13.77 1.36
N GLY A 100 -10.96 14.16 1.77
CA GLY A 100 -10.66 14.61 3.13
C GLY A 100 -10.61 13.52 4.21
N THR A 101 -10.86 12.26 3.88
CA THR A 101 -10.83 11.14 4.86
C THR A 101 -10.06 9.95 4.28
N VAL A 102 -9.31 9.25 5.12
CA VAL A 102 -8.64 8.00 4.75
C VAL A 102 -9.58 6.85 5.10
N ALA A 103 -10.12 6.16 4.09
CA ALA A 103 -10.75 4.86 4.26
C ALA A 103 -9.79 3.79 3.75
N ALA A 104 -9.21 3.04 4.67
CA ALA A 104 -8.32 1.93 4.36
C ALA A 104 -8.60 0.76 5.29
N ALA A 105 -8.33 -0.44 4.80
CA ALA A 105 -8.38 -1.65 5.58
C ALA A 105 -7.24 -2.58 5.17
N VAL A 106 -6.84 -3.45 6.08
CA VAL A 106 -5.85 -4.49 5.83
C VAL A 106 -6.40 -5.84 6.26
N VAL A 107 -5.88 -6.90 5.64
CA VAL A 107 -6.13 -8.28 6.06
C VAL A 107 -4.83 -8.89 6.55
N THR A 108 -4.87 -9.57 7.68
CA THR A 108 -3.72 -10.28 8.26
C THR A 108 -3.66 -11.73 7.79
N SER A 109 -2.50 -12.36 7.93
CA SER A 109 -2.33 -13.81 7.67
C SER A 109 -3.15 -14.69 8.62
N THR A 110 -3.54 -14.14 9.78
CA THR A 110 -4.49 -14.75 10.73
C THR A 110 -5.96 -14.51 10.39
N ARG A 111 -6.26 -13.98 9.19
CA ARG A 111 -7.62 -13.69 8.69
C ARG A 111 -8.38 -12.66 9.50
N LEU A 112 -7.67 -11.68 10.06
CA LEU A 112 -8.27 -10.53 10.71
C LEU A 112 -8.35 -9.37 9.73
N ALA A 113 -9.52 -8.78 9.58
CA ALA A 113 -9.67 -7.50 8.91
C ALA A 113 -9.53 -6.36 9.93
N LEU A 114 -8.58 -5.46 9.67
CA LEU A 114 -8.39 -4.25 10.46
C LEU A 114 -8.74 -3.03 9.62
N ARG A 115 -9.51 -2.09 10.18
CA ARG A 115 -9.85 -0.82 9.52
C ARG A 115 -8.94 0.29 10.06
N TYR A 116 -8.44 1.12 9.16
CA TYR A 116 -7.73 2.34 9.52
C TYR A 116 -8.69 3.37 10.12
N GLU A 117 -8.28 3.91 11.26
CA GLU A 117 -8.94 4.98 11.98
C GLU A 117 -8.00 6.18 12.11
N ALA A 118 -8.57 7.33 12.43
CA ALA A 118 -7.78 8.53 12.68
C ALA A 118 -6.72 8.30 13.78
N GLN A 119 -5.61 9.06 13.68
CA GLN A 119 -4.47 9.01 14.59
C GLN A 119 -3.70 7.68 14.56
N TYR A 120 -3.56 7.09 13.37
CA TYR A 120 -2.75 5.90 13.13
C TYR A 120 -3.22 4.65 13.87
N ARG A 121 -4.54 4.54 14.08
CA ARG A 121 -5.15 3.40 14.77
C ARG A 121 -5.69 2.42 13.75
N TRP A 122 -5.59 1.14 14.07
CA TRP A 122 -6.14 0.05 13.29
C TRP A 122 -7.05 -0.77 14.19
N GLU A 123 -8.34 -0.71 13.94
CA GLU A 123 -9.34 -1.40 14.76
C GLU A 123 -9.80 -2.68 14.08
N GLU A 124 -10.02 -3.72 14.88
CA GLU A 124 -10.61 -4.96 14.40
C GLU A 124 -12.03 -4.72 13.87
N LEU A 125 -12.25 -5.12 12.63
CA LEU A 125 -13.54 -5.02 11.98
C LEU A 125 -14.27 -6.37 12.01
N LEU A 126 -13.57 -7.44 11.60
CA LEU A 126 -14.13 -8.77 11.42
C LEU A 126 -13.02 -9.83 11.40
N GLY A 127 -13.31 -11.02 11.93
CA GLY A 127 -12.46 -12.21 11.79
C GLY A 127 -12.87 -13.12 10.62
N ASP A 128 -12.05 -14.13 10.33
CA ASP A 128 -12.23 -15.09 9.22
C ASP A 128 -12.35 -14.45 7.82
N VAL A 129 -11.65 -13.35 7.61
CA VAL A 129 -11.59 -12.63 6.33
C VAL A 129 -10.38 -13.07 5.51
N SER A 130 -10.60 -13.46 4.25
CA SER A 130 -9.52 -13.80 3.31
C SER A 130 -9.14 -12.66 2.38
N ASP A 131 -10.04 -11.72 2.15
CA ASP A 131 -9.86 -10.57 1.26
C ASP A 131 -10.83 -9.45 1.66
N ALA A 132 -10.46 -8.20 1.39
CA ALA A 132 -11.27 -7.03 1.70
C ALA A 132 -11.20 -6.03 0.55
N ALA A 133 -12.36 -5.52 0.15
CA ALA A 133 -12.48 -4.44 -0.82
C ALA A 133 -13.54 -3.45 -0.36
N TYR A 134 -13.32 -2.17 -0.66
CA TYR A 134 -14.37 -1.18 -0.61
C TYR A 134 -15.18 -1.23 -1.91
N PRO A 135 -16.52 -1.07 -1.85
CA PRO A 135 -17.34 -0.99 -3.05
C PRO A 135 -16.97 0.26 -3.87
N SER A 136 -16.87 0.09 -5.19
CA SER A 136 -16.61 1.14 -6.19
C SER A 136 -17.89 1.72 -6.76
#